data_AF-A0A3L8Q4H4-F1
#
_entry.id   AF-A0A3L8Q4H4-F1
#
_cell.length_a   1.000
_cell.length_b   1.000
_cell.length_c   1.000
_cell.angle_alpha   90.00
_cell.angle_beta   90.00
_cell.angle_gamma   90.00
#
_symmetry.space_group_name_H-M   'P 1'
#
loop_
_entity.id
_entity.type
_entity.pdbx_description
1 polymer ?
#
loop_
_entity_poly.entity_id
_entity_poly.type
_entity_poly.pdbx_seq_one_letter_code
_entity_poly.pdbx_strand_id
1 'polypeptide(L)' 'MGNAQHLNRRRFHSYGIVVDCGSSGSRLFVYCWPRHNGNPKDLLDIQQMRDSSRRPVVMKIKP' A
#
# COMPACT_ATOMS: atom_id res chain seq x y z
N MET A 1 19.47 26.69 9.61
CA MET A 1 19.65 25.35 9.00
C MET A 1 18.74 24.38 9.76
N GLY A 2 17.53 24.14 9.27
CA GLY A 2 16.48 23.36 9.96
C GLY A 2 16.37 21.95 9.37
N ASN A 3 16.48 20.94 10.23
CA ASN A 3 16.76 19.54 9.91
C ASN A 3 15.79 18.85 8.94
N ALA A 4 16.34 18.32 7.85
CA ALA A 4 15.68 17.49 6.85
C ALA A 4 15.37 16.05 7.33
N GLN A 5 14.94 15.87 8.58
CA GLN A 5 14.73 14.54 9.20
C GLN A 5 13.25 14.13 9.32
N HIS A 6 12.30 14.92 8.80
CA HIS A 6 10.86 14.64 8.98
C HIS A 6 10.20 13.82 7.86
N LEU A 7 10.87 13.51 6.74
CA LEU A 7 10.17 13.02 5.54
C LEU A 7 10.30 11.54 5.17
N ASN A 8 10.95 10.67 5.98
CA ASN A 8 11.35 9.35 5.45
C ASN A 8 11.20 8.11 6.35
N ARG A 9 10.20 8.06 7.22
CA ARG A 9 9.85 6.82 7.96
C ARG A 9 8.35 6.65 8.22
N ARG A 10 7.50 6.77 7.18
CA ARG A 10 6.23 6.02 7.21
C ARG A 10 6.56 4.55 6.93
N ARG A 11 7.16 3.87 7.92
CA ARG A 11 7.30 2.42 7.87
C ARG A 11 5.89 1.86 7.95
N PHE A 12 5.35 1.48 6.81
CA PHE A 12 4.17 0.63 6.77
C PHE A 12 4.49 -0.63 7.57
N HIS A 13 3.64 -0.94 8.55
CA HIS A 13 3.86 -2.07 9.45
C HIS A 13 3.15 -3.32 8.95
N SER A 14 2.17 -3.15 8.06
CA SER A 14 1.28 -4.23 7.63
C SER A 14 0.93 -4.07 6.15
N TYR A 15 0.66 -5.21 5.51
CA TYR A 15 0.41 -5.33 4.08
C TYR A 15 -0.81 -6.22 3.83
N GLY A 16 -1.51 -5.97 2.74
CA GLY A 16 -2.62 -6.78 2.24
C GLY A 16 -2.52 -6.97 0.74
N ILE A 17 -2.92 -8.16 0.26
CA ILE A 17 -2.90 -8.49 -1.17
C ILE A 17 -4.33 -8.77 -1.60
N VAL A 18 -4.75 -8.17 -2.71
CA VAL A 18 -6.03 -8.44 -3.35
C VAL A 18 -5.77 -8.99 -4.75
N VAL A 19 -6.40 -10.12 -5.07
CA VAL A 19 -6.40 -10.70 -6.41
C VAL A 19 -7.78 -10.54 -7.01
N ASP A 20 -7.88 -9.73 -8.07
CA ASP A 20 -9.07 -9.56 -8.90
C ASP A 20 -9.05 -10.61 -10.01
N CYS A 21 -9.99 -11.55 -9.99
CA CYS A 21 -10.09 -12.68 -10.91
C CYS A 21 -11.19 -12.47 -11.95
N GLY A 22 -10.96 -11.54 -12.87
CA GLY A 22 -11.86 -11.29 -13.99
C GLY A 22 -11.71 -12.29 -15.13
N SER A 23 -12.76 -12.47 -15.94
CA SER A 23 -12.75 -13.36 -17.12
C SER A 23 -11.68 -12.99 -18.17
N SER A 24 -11.31 -11.71 -18.25
CA SER A 24 -10.29 -11.20 -19.18
C SER A 24 -8.85 -11.24 -18.64
N GLY A 25 -8.66 -11.85 -17.47
CA GLY A 25 -7.37 -11.98 -16.81
C GLY A 25 -7.41 -11.54 -15.35
N SER A 26 -6.32 -11.86 -14.65
CA SER A 26 -6.19 -11.63 -13.21
C SER A 26 -5.25 -10.46 -12.92
N ARG A 27 -5.57 -9.69 -11.87
CA ARG A 27 -4.74 -8.59 -11.38
C ARG A 27 -4.43 -8.76 -9.91
N LEU A 28 -3.18 -8.55 -9.54
CA LEU A 28 -2.73 -8.50 -8.15
C LEU A 28 -2.49 -7.04 -7.75
N PHE A 29 -3.06 -6.62 -6.62
CA PHE A 29 -2.85 -5.31 -6.01
C PHE A 29 -2.25 -5.50 -4.62
N VAL A 30 -1.18 -4.76 -4.31
CA VAL A 30 -0.61 -4.71 -2.97
C VAL A 30 -1.02 -3.41 -2.27
N TYR A 31 -1.54 -3.54 -1.05
CA TYR A 31 -1.88 -2.43 -0.17
C TYR A 31 -1.04 -2.48 1.09
N CYS A 32 -0.82 -1.31 1.70
CA CYS A 32 -0.06 -1.15 2.93
C CYS A 32 -0.71 -0.10 3.83
N TRP A 33 -0.54 -0.23 5.14
CA TRP A 33 -1.01 0.75 6.11
C TRP A 33 -0.02 0.91 7.27
N PRO A 34 0.05 2.11 7.89
CA PRO A 34 0.83 2.31 9.09
C PRO A 34 0.16 1.62 10.29
N ARG A 35 0.84 1.60 11.44
CA ARG A 35 0.23 1.17 12.69
C ARG A 35 -1.01 2.01 12.96
N HIS A 36 -2.12 1.36 13.32
CA HIS A 36 -3.35 2.04 13.70
C HIS A 36 -3.11 2.98 14.89
N ASN A 37 -3.78 4.13 14.91
CA ASN A 37 -3.59 5.16 15.95
C ASN A 37 -4.17 4.76 17.33
N GLY A 38 -4.93 3.66 17.40
CA GLY A 38 -5.51 3.12 18.62
C GLY A 38 -6.92 3.62 18.94
N ASN A 39 -7.47 4.55 18.16
CA ASN A 39 -8.83 5.03 18.35
C ASN A 39 -9.84 4.05 17.71
N PRO A 40 -10.74 3.40 18.47
CA PRO A 40 -11.65 2.38 17.94
C PRO A 40 -12.66 2.91 16.91
N LYS A 41 -12.83 4.23 16.78
CA LYS A 41 -13.70 4.85 15.78
C LYS A 41 -13.00 5.09 14.44
N ASP A 42 -11.68 5.03 14.41
CA ASP A 42 -10.92 5.26 13.19
C ASP A 42 -10.73 3.95 12.44
N LEU A 43 -10.62 4.05 11.11
CA LEU A 43 -10.30 2.92 10.24
C LEU A 43 -8.80 2.88 9.92
N LEU A 44 -8.36 1.77 9.33
CA LEU A 44 -7.02 1.66 8.79
C LEU A 44 -6.79 2.67 7.64
N ASP A 45 -5.68 3.40 7.69
CA ASP A 45 -5.21 4.24 6.58
C ASP A 45 -4.56 3.36 5.50
N ILE A 46 -5.40 2.67 4.71
CA ILE A 46 -4.98 1.75 3.65
C ILE A 46 -4.60 2.54 2.40
N GLN A 47 -3.40 2.32 1.90
CA GLN A 47 -2.89 2.94 0.68
C GLN A 47 -2.35 1.87 -0.27
N GLN A 48 -2.48 2.09 -1.58
CA GLN A 48 -1.85 1.21 -2.56
C GLN A 48 -0.32 1.33 -2.48
N MET A 49 0.37 0.19 -2.36
CA MET A 49 1.81 0.15 -2.24
C MET A 49 2.47 0.70 -3.51
N ARG A 50 3.55 1.45 -3.33
CA ARG A 50 4.37 1.99 -4.43
C ARG A 50 5.77 1.41 -4.40
N ASP A 51 6.34 1.15 -5.57
CA ASP A 51 7.73 0.72 -5.75
C ASP A 51 8.71 1.87 -5.46
N SER A 52 10.01 1.60 -5.55
CA SER A 52 11.07 2.62 -5.38
C SER A 52 10.96 3.77 -6.38
N SER A 53 10.33 3.54 -7.54
CA SER A 53 10.03 4.53 -8.58
C SER A 53 8.69 5.23 -8.39
N ARG A 54 8.05 5.05 -7.22
CA ARG A 54 6.72 5.60 -6.85
C ARG A 54 5.57 5.10 -7.72
N ARG A 55 5.73 3.99 -8.45
CA ARG A 55 4.66 3.39 -9.26
C ARG A 55 3.88 2.35 -8.45
N PRO A 56 2.57 2.17 -8.68
CA PRO A 56 1.79 1.16 -7.98
C PRO A 56 2.36 -0.26 -8.18
N VAL A 57 2.45 -1.02 -7.09
CA VAL A 57 2.80 -2.45 -7.14
C VAL A 57 1.56 -3.23 -7.59
N VAL A 58 1.47 -3.42 -8.90
CA VAL A 58 0.39 -4.15 -9.57
C VAL A 58 1.01 -5.13 -10.56
N MET A 59 0.47 -6.34 -10.61
CA MET A 59 0.78 -7.30 -11.67
C MET A 59 -0.51 -7.69 -12.38
N LYS A 60 -0.48 -7.78 -13.71
CA LYS A 60 -1.61 -8.24 -14.52
C LYS A 60 -1.15 -9.37 -15.43
N ILE A 61 -1.93 -10.45 -15.45
CA ILE A 61 -1.81 -11.54 -16.41
C ILE A 61 -3.10 -11.65 -17.21
N LYS A 62 -3.01 -12.06 -18.46
CA LYS A 62 -4.15 -12.34 -19.35
C LYS A 62 -4.07 -13.80 -19.81
N PRO A 63 -5.19 -14.42 -20.21
CA PRO A 63 -5.18 -15.66 -20.98
C PRO A 63 -4.31 -15.52 -22.23
#